data_AF-A0A7I9YII3-F1
#
_entry.id   AF-A0A7I9YII3-F1
#
_cell.length_a   1.000
_cell.length_b   1.000
_cell.length_c   1.000
_cell.angle_alpha   90.00
_cell.angle_beta   90.00
_cell.angle_gamma   90.00
#
_symmetry.space_group_name_H-M   'P 1'
#
loop_
_entity.id
_entity.type
_entity.pdbx_description
1 polymer ?
#
loop_
_entity_poly.entity_id
_entity_poly.type
_entity_poly.pdbx_seq_one_letter_code
_entity_poly.pdbx_strand_id
1 'polypeptide(L)'
;MNDNQAGIEALGDHEYLIRVAQDDDLVTIEMRANPEVVDRIAGPDADEARVVATTVDYLIARQRPDELPGQLDLDDVMAAYDDYLSELQNEFANAR
;
A
#
# COMPACT_ATOMS: atom_id res chain seq x y z
N MET A 1 11.08 6.27 -19.41
CA MET A 1 10.89 5.77 -18.04
C MET A 1 9.46 6.13 -17.72
N ASN A 2 8.54 5.19 -17.84
CA ASN A 2 7.16 5.44 -17.44
C ASN A 2 7.15 5.23 -15.93
N ASP A 3 7.27 6.31 -15.18
CA ASP A 3 6.96 6.30 -13.76
C ASP A 3 5.48 5.91 -13.68
N ASN A 4 5.24 4.65 -13.30
CA ASN A 4 3.90 4.12 -13.11
C ASN A 4 3.38 4.68 -11.78
N GLN A 5 3.25 6.01 -11.69
CA GLN A 5 2.93 6.72 -10.47
C GLN A 5 1.50 6.35 -10.07
N ALA A 6 1.36 5.44 -9.10
CA ALA A 6 0.09 5.20 -8.46
C ALA A 6 -0.41 6.53 -7.87
N GLY A 7 -1.58 6.98 -8.32
CA GLY A 7 -2.23 8.15 -7.76
C GLY A 7 -2.91 7.75 -6.46
N ILE A 8 -2.53 8.37 -5.34
CA ILE A 8 -3.09 8.09 -4.02
C ILE A 8 -3.94 9.27 -3.58
N GLU A 9 -5.21 9.01 -3.28
CA GLU A 9 -6.19 9.98 -2.82
C GLU A 9 -6.75 9.55 -1.47
N ALA A 10 -6.61 10.37 -0.44
CA ALA A 10 -7.19 10.08 0.88
C ALA A 10 -8.69 10.37 0.86
N LEU A 11 -9.51 9.36 1.18
CA LEU A 11 -10.96 9.47 1.28
C LEU A 11 -11.41 9.89 2.69
N GLY A 12 -10.54 9.68 3.69
CA GLY A 12 -10.82 9.93 5.11
C GLY A 12 -11.06 8.63 5.87
N ASP A 13 -11.12 8.71 7.20
CA ASP A 13 -11.29 7.53 8.09
C ASP A 13 -10.28 6.39 7.82
N HIS A 14 -9.04 6.78 7.52
CA HIS A 14 -7.95 5.87 7.14
C HIS A 14 -8.20 5.08 5.85
N GLU A 15 -9.11 5.55 4.99
CA GLU A 15 -9.38 4.96 3.67
C GLU A 15 -8.70 5.76 2.57
N TYR A 16 -8.10 5.04 1.62
CA TYR A 16 -7.35 5.58 0.51
C TYR A 16 -7.82 4.95 -0.80
N LEU A 17 -7.94 5.79 -1.82
CA LEU A 17 -8.16 5.36 -3.19
C LEU A 17 -6.83 5.40 -3.93
N ILE A 18 -6.40 4.26 -4.40
CA ILE A 18 -5.20 4.10 -5.19
C ILE A 18 -5.60 3.84 -6.64
N ARG A 19 -4.98 4.58 -7.56
CA ARG A 19 -5.16 4.41 -9.00
C ARG A 19 -3.82 3.99 -9.60
N VAL A 20 -3.72 2.74 -10.00
CA VAL A 20 -2.52 2.17 -10.62
C VAL A 20 -2.74 2.07 -12.12
N ALA A 21 -1.86 2.71 -12.90
CA ALA A 21 -1.85 2.50 -14.34
C ALA A 21 -1.31 1.10 -14.65
N GLN A 22 -1.99 0.35 -15.50
CA GLN A 22 -1.58 -0.97 -15.94
C GLN A 22 -1.81 -1.10 -17.43
N ASP A 23 -0.72 -1.20 -18.19
CA ASP A 23 -0.74 -1.20 -19.65
C ASP A 23 -1.50 0.05 -20.19
N ASP A 24 -2.72 -0.12 -20.71
CA ASP A 24 -3.60 0.96 -21.19
C ASP A 24 -4.80 1.21 -20.26
N ASP A 25 -4.93 0.45 -19.17
CA ASP A 25 -6.02 0.50 -18.22
C ASP A 25 -5.62 1.17 -16.90
N LEU A 26 -6.63 1.62 -16.14
CA LEU A 26 -6.46 2.17 -14.80
C LEU A 26 -7.18 1.28 -13.80
N VAL A 27 -6.41 0.58 -12.96
CA VAL A 27 -6.96 -0.22 -11.88
C VAL A 27 -7.14 0.65 -10.65
N THR A 28 -8.33 0.58 -10.06
CA THR A 28 -8.67 1.32 -8.84
C THR A 28 -8.75 0.35 -7.68
N ILE A 29 -8.04 0.66 -6.61
CA ILE A 29 -7.93 -0.14 -5.40
C ILE A 29 -8.25 0.76 -4.23
N GLU A 30 -9.24 0.38 -3.43
CA GLU A 30 -9.52 1.00 -2.14
C GLU A 30 -8.71 0.28 -1.07
N MET A 31 -7.98 1.03 -0.25
CA MET A 31 -7.20 0.48 0.85
C MET A 31 -7.60 1.14 2.16
N ARG A 32 -7.90 0.31 3.16
CA ARG A 32 -8.02 0.74 4.54
C ARG A 32 -6.69 0.56 5.26
N ALA A 33 -6.16 1.66 5.75
CA ALA A 33 -4.93 1.71 6.53
C ALA A 33 -5.26 1.62 8.02
N ASN A 34 -5.29 0.41 8.60
CA ASN A 34 -5.48 0.30 10.05
C ASN A 34 -4.35 1.05 10.80
N PRO A 35 -4.66 2.07 11.63
CA PRO A 35 -3.65 2.85 12.36
C PRO A 35 -2.73 1.98 13.22
N GLU A 36 -3.23 0.89 13.79
CA GLU A 36 -2.42 -0.02 14.60
C GLU A 36 -1.35 -0.73 13.74
N VAL A 37 -1.66 -1.04 12.48
CA VAL A 37 -0.72 -1.67 11.54
C VAL A 37 0.29 -0.64 11.03
N VAL A 38 -0.18 0.57 10.71
CA VAL A 38 0.67 1.71 10.29
C VAL A 38 1.72 2.02 11.36
N ASP A 39 1.30 2.13 12.62
CA ASP A 39 2.18 2.37 13.76
C ASP A 39 3.22 1.26 13.93
N ARG A 40 2.84 0.00 13.65
CA ARG A 40 3.78 -1.13 13.70
C ARG A 40 4.79 -1.13 12.56
N ILE A 41 4.43 -0.60 11.39
CA ILE A 41 5.30 -0.55 10.22
C ILE A 41 6.30 0.59 10.33
N ALA A 42 5.82 1.81 10.54
CA ALA A 42 6.62 3.02 10.40
C ALA A 42 6.66 3.89 11.67
N GLY A 43 5.90 3.52 12.70
CA GLY A 43 5.82 4.24 13.98
C GLY A 43 4.66 5.24 14.05
N PRO A 44 4.41 5.82 15.24
CA PRO A 44 3.23 6.66 15.53
C PRO A 44 3.19 8.01 14.83
N ASP A 45 4.33 8.47 14.28
CA ASP A 45 4.44 9.72 13.52
C ASP A 45 4.63 9.46 12.02
N ALA A 46 4.32 8.25 11.56
CA ALA A 46 4.48 7.86 10.18
C ALA A 46 3.49 8.59 9.26
N ASP A 47 3.93 8.83 8.04
CA ASP A 47 3.02 9.24 6.98
C ASP A 47 2.24 8.01 6.49
N GLU A 48 0.97 7.92 6.90
CA GLU A 48 0.05 6.85 6.54
C GLU A 48 -0.09 6.69 5.01
N ALA A 49 -0.14 7.80 4.27
CA ALA A 49 -0.22 7.76 2.81
C ALA A 49 1.03 7.13 2.19
N ARG A 50 2.20 7.31 2.83
CA ARG A 50 3.44 6.65 2.41
C ARG A 50 3.42 5.16 2.72
N VAL A 51 2.86 4.73 3.86
CA VAL A 51 2.69 3.30 4.17
C VAL A 51 1.76 2.63 3.15
N VAL A 52 0.67 3.30 2.78
CA VAL A 52 -0.24 2.86 1.72
C VAL A 52 0.47 2.76 0.37
N ALA A 53 1.25 3.78 -0.01
CA ALA A 53 2.03 3.77 -1.26
C ALA A 53 2.98 2.57 -1.32
N THR A 54 3.80 2.41 -0.28
CA THR A 54 4.76 1.30 -0.20
C THR A 54 4.05 -0.06 -0.17
N THR A 55 2.88 -0.17 0.46
CA THR A 55 2.09 -1.41 0.47
C THR A 55 1.60 -1.78 -0.93
N VAL A 56 1.11 -0.80 -1.68
CA VAL A 56 0.69 -1.02 -3.06
C VAL A 56 1.89 -1.44 -3.90
N ASP A 57 3.02 -0.74 -3.79
CA ASP A 57 4.25 -1.08 -4.51
C ASP A 57 4.71 -2.52 -4.19
N TYR A 58 4.62 -2.92 -2.91
CA TYR A 58 4.90 -4.29 -2.45
C TYR A 58 3.99 -5.34 -3.12
N LEU A 59 2.70 -5.04 -3.26
CA LEU A 59 1.70 -5.93 -3.84
C LEU A 59 1.85 -6.04 -5.37
N ILE A 60 1.97 -4.91 -6.07
CA ILE A 60 2.11 -4.89 -7.54
C ILE A 60 3.45 -5.47 -8.01
N ALA A 61 4.47 -5.50 -7.14
CA ALA A 61 5.72 -6.19 -7.41
C ALA A 61 5.56 -7.72 -7.39
N ARG A 62 4.52 -8.25 -6.73
CA ARG A 62 4.28 -9.69 -6.54
C ARG A 62 3.19 -10.25 -7.45
N GLN A 63 2.15 -9.47 -7.71
CA GLN A 63 1.01 -9.86 -8.53
C GLN A 63 0.54 -8.69 -9.38
N ARG A 64 -0.27 -8.95 -10.40
CA ARG A 64 -0.73 -7.87 -11.26
C ARG A 64 -1.78 -7.00 -10.53
N PRO A 65 -1.84 -5.68 -10.83
CA PRO A 65 -2.87 -4.81 -10.26
C PRO A 65 -4.30 -5.31 -10.49
N ASP A 66 -4.60 -5.84 -11.67
CA ASP A 66 -5.92 -6.41 -12.01
C ASP A 66 -6.26 -7.73 -11.28
N GLU A 67 -5.27 -8.37 -10.66
CA GLU A 67 -5.46 -9.54 -9.80
C GLU A 67 -5.67 -9.16 -8.32
N LEU A 68 -5.43 -7.90 -7.95
CA LEU A 68 -5.69 -7.40 -6.61
C LEU A 68 -7.21 -7.22 -6.40
N PRO A 69 -7.72 -7.49 -5.20
CA PRO A 69 -9.09 -7.16 -4.89
C PRO A 69 -9.28 -5.63 -4.91
N GLY A 70 -10.45 -5.19 -5.37
CA GLY A 70 -10.77 -3.75 -5.44
C GLY A 70 -10.86 -3.07 -4.08
N GLN A 71 -10.94 -3.84 -2.98
CA GLN A 71 -10.83 -3.35 -1.61
C GLN A 71 -9.82 -4.22 -0.85
N LEU A 72 -8.90 -3.56 -0.15
CA LEU A 72 -7.84 -4.15 0.65
C LEU A 72 -7.84 -3.56 2.06
N ASP A 73 -7.50 -4.38 3.04
CA ASP A 73 -7.18 -3.93 4.40
C ASP A 73 -5.73 -4.30 4.70
N LEU A 74 -5.00 -3.42 5.38
CA LEU A 74 -3.64 -3.73 5.83
C LEU A 74 -3.58 -4.97 6.73
N ASP A 75 -4.63 -5.23 7.53
CA ASP A 75 -4.71 -6.45 8.33
C ASP A 75 -4.77 -7.70 7.46
N ASP A 76 -5.55 -7.65 6.37
CA ASP A 76 -5.67 -8.77 5.42
C ASP A 76 -4.36 -9.00 4.66
N VAL A 77 -3.67 -7.92 4.26
CA VAL A 77 -2.35 -8.01 3.63
C VAL A 77 -1.34 -8.62 4.59
N MET A 78 -1.32 -8.18 5.85
CA MET A 78 -0.45 -8.75 6.89
C MET A 78 -0.76 -10.23 7.14
N ALA A 79 -2.03 -10.63 7.09
CA ALA A 79 -2.43 -12.03 7.25
C ALA A 79 -2.10 -12.89 6.02
N ALA A 80 -2.09 -12.29 4.82
CA ALA A 80 -1.77 -12.99 3.57
C ALA A 80 -0.26 -13.14 3.33
N TYR A 81 0.56 -12.21 3.85
CA TYR A 81 2.00 -12.15 3.63
C TYR A 81 2.77 -12.06 4.94
N ASP A 82 3.32 -13.20 5.39
CA ASP A 82 4.11 -13.27 6.64
C ASP A 82 5.32 -12.31 6.65
N ASP A 83 5.93 -12.06 5.47
CA ASP A 83 7.12 -11.22 5.34
C ASP A 83 6.80 -9.72 5.24
N TYR A 84 5.55 -9.35 4.95
CA TYR A 84 5.11 -7.98 4.67
C TYR A 84 5.58 -6.98 5.72
N LEU A 85 5.32 -7.27 7.00
CA LEU A 85 5.68 -6.36 8.09
C LEU A 85 7.19 -6.11 8.13
N SER A 86 8.00 -7.16 7.97
CA SER A 86 9.45 -7.07 8.06
C SER A 86 10.06 -6.37 6.84
N GLU A 87 9.54 -6.62 5.63
CA GLU A 87 9.98 -5.94 4.42
C GLU A 87 9.68 -4.44 4.47
N LEU A 88 8.45 -4.07 4.87
CA LEU A 88 8.09 -2.66 4.98
C LEU A 88 8.89 -1.95 6.06
N GLN A 89 9.04 -2.56 7.25
CA GLN A 89 9.90 -2.00 8.30
C GLN A 89 11.32 -1.76 7.80
N ASN A 90 11.89 -2.70 7.03
CA ASN A 90 13.21 -2.54 6.43
C ASN A 90 13.24 -1.40 5.40
N GLU A 91 12.20 -1.25 4.58
CA GLU A 91 12.10 -0.16 3.60
C GLU A 91 12.06 1.21 4.29
N PHE A 92 11.24 1.35 5.33
CA PHE A 92 11.15 2.59 6.12
C PHE A 92 12.42 2.87 6.94
N ALA A 93 13.11 1.82 7.42
CA ALA A 93 14.39 1.97 8.11
C ALA A 93 15.53 2.40 7.17
N ASN A 94 15.54 1.90 5.93
CA ASN A 94 16.56 2.22 4.92
C ASN A 94 16.34 3.57 4.23
N ALA A 95 15.12 4.12 4.29
CA ALA A 95 14.80 5.41 3.70
C ALA A 95 15.10 6.62 4.62
N ARG A 96 15.87 6.42 5.70
CA ARG A 96 16.26 7.41 6.70
C ARG A 96 17.73 7.82 6.58
#